data_AF-A0A1V5X0X4-F1
#
_entry.id   AF-A0A1V5X0X4-F1
#
_cell.length_a   1.000
_cell.length_b   1.000
_cell.length_c   1.000
_cell.angle_alpha   90.00
_cell.angle_beta   90.00
_cell.angle_gamma   90.00
#
_symmetry.space_group_name_H-M   'P 1'
#
loop_
_entity.id
_entity.type
_entity.pdbx_description
1 polymer ?
#
loop_
_entity_poly.entity_id
_entity_poly.type
_entity_poly.pdbx_seq_one_letter_code
_entity_poly.pdbx_strand_id
1 'polypeptide(L)' 'MWTDDEYWFPLLLAEKLFEGKFLFDRPSDAEYSAKIISKELIEVPVLR' A
#
# COMPACT_ATOMS: atom_id res chain seq x y z
N MET A 1 -8.32 2.27 -8.73
CA MET A 1 -7.32 1.69 -7.83
C MET A 1 -6.56 2.85 -7.22
N TRP A 2 -6.31 2.79 -5.92
CA TRP A 2 -5.48 3.78 -5.27
C TRP A 2 -4.01 3.50 -5.59
N THR A 3 -3.14 4.50 -5.46
CA THR A 3 -1.73 4.36 -5.86
C THR A 3 -0.96 3.40 -4.95
N ASP A 4 -1.47 3.08 -3.75
CA ASP A 4 -0.90 2.06 -2.86
C ASP A 4 -1.21 0.63 -3.30
N ASP A 5 -2.31 0.40 -4.02
CA ASP A 5 -2.71 -0.91 -4.54
C ASP A 5 -1.59 -1.55 -5.38
N GLU A 6 -0.81 -0.74 -6.10
CA GLU A 6 0.34 -1.19 -6.90
C GLU A 6 1.41 -1.93 -6.07
N TYR A 7 1.47 -1.69 -4.76
CA TYR A 7 2.51 -2.25 -3.88
C TYR A 7 2.01 -3.40 -3.01
N TRP A 8 0.84 -3.28 -2.39
CA TRP A 8 0.35 -4.31 -1.48
C TRP A 8 -0.40 -5.43 -2.23
N PHE A 9 -1.00 -5.14 -3.38
CA PHE A 9 -1.79 -6.12 -4.12
C PHE A 9 -0.96 -7.32 -4.61
N PRO A 10 0.28 -7.16 -5.11
CA PRO A 10 1.13 -8.30 -5.45
C PRO A 10 1.43 -9.24 -4.27
N LEU A 11 1.55 -8.71 -3.05
CA LEU A 11 1.76 -9.52 -1.85
C LEU A 11 0.51 -10.32 -1.51
N LEU A 12 -0.67 -9.69 -1.64
CA LEU A 12 -1.95 -10.37 -1.47
C LEU A 12 -2.12 -11.51 -2.49
N LEU A 13 -1.82 -11.28 -3.77
CA LEU A 13 -1.89 -12.31 -4.81
C LEU A 13 -0.90 -13.46 -4.59
N ALA A 14 0.18 -13.22 -3.84
CA ALA A 14 1.16 -14.23 -3.45
C ALA A 14 0.81 -14.92 -2.11
N GLU A 15 -0.39 -14.70 -1.57
CA GLU A 15 -0.86 -15.24 -0.28
C GLU A 15 0.04 -14.88 0.91
N LYS A 16 0.69 -13.71 0.84
CA LYS A 16 1.57 -13.22 1.91
C LYS A 16 0.81 -12.31 2.85
N LEU A 17 1.14 -12.38 4.14
CA LEU A 17 0.74 -11.34 5.10
C LEU A 17 1.72 -10.18 5.03
N PHE A 18 1.21 -8.96 5.18
CA PHE A 18 2.01 -7.74 5.11
C PHE A 18 1.47 -6.66 6.03
N GLU A 19 2.36 -5.79 6.47
CA GLU A 19 2.05 -4.55 7.19
C GLU A 19 2.66 -3.39 6.41
N GLY A 20 1.89 -2.30 6.26
CA GLY A 20 2.36 -1.15 5.49
C GLY A 20 1.85 0.19 6.02
N LYS A 21 2.66 1.22 5.80
CA LYS A 21 2.39 2.63 6.09
C LYS A 21 2.69 3.45 4.85
N PHE A 22 1.70 4.21 4.40
CA PHE A 22 1.81 5.08 3.22
C PHE A 22 1.55 6.52 3.64
N LEU A 23 2.50 7.40 3.33
CA LEU A 23 2.33 8.85 3.47
C LEU A 23 2.01 9.42 2.09
N PHE A 24 0.86 10.08 2.00
CA PHE A 24 0.42 10.75 0.79
C PHE A 24 0.62 12.26 0.89
N ASP A 25 0.74 12.91 -0.27
CA ASP A 25 0.92 14.35 -0.36
C ASP A 25 -0.33 15.14 0.02
N ARG A 26 -1.49 14.69 -0.45
CA ARG A 26 -2.81 15.23 -0.09
C ARG A 26 -3.89 14.18 -0.33
N PRO A 27 -5.10 14.36 0.24
CA PRO A 27 -6.23 13.48 -0.06
C PRO A 27 -6.57 13.47 -1.55
N SER A 28 -7.01 12.30 -2.04
CA SER A 28 -7.56 12.17 -3.39
C SER A 28 -8.92 12.86 -3.49
N ASP A 29 -9.23 13.36 -4.68
CA ASP A 29 -10.54 13.90 -5.06
C ASP A 29 -10.94 13.44 -6.47
N ALA A 30 -12.00 14.01 -7.05
CA ALA A 30 -12.49 13.61 -8.36
C ALA A 30 -11.51 13.91 -9.52
N GLU A 31 -10.60 14.88 -9.34
CA GLU A 31 -9.64 15.33 -10.35
C GLU A 31 -8.21 14.91 -10.01
N TYR A 32 -7.95 14.53 -8.76
CA TYR A 32 -6.63 14.23 -8.24
C TYR A 32 -6.53 12.86 -7.57
N SER A 33 -5.54 12.08 -7.99
CA SER A 33 -5.09 10.89 -7.27
C SER A 33 -3.89 11.22 -6.40
N ALA A 34 -4.00 10.93 -5.10
CA ALA A 34 -2.94 11.10 -4.13
C ALA A 34 -1.64 10.42 -4.56
N LYS A 35 -0.51 11.11 -4.36
CA LYS A 35 0.82 10.60 -4.66
C LYS A 35 1.52 10.19 -3.37
N ILE A 36 2.14 9.03 -3.40
CA ILE A 36 2.91 8.50 -2.27
C ILE A 36 4.21 9.31 -2.15
N ILE A 37 4.39 9.98 -1.01
CA ILE A 37 5.64 10.66 -0.62
C ILE A 37 6.62 9.65 0.00
N SER A 38 6.11 8.78 0.86
CA SER A 38 6.91 7.77 1.55
C SER A 38 6.08 6.51 1.75
N LYS A 39 6.74 5.34 1.66
CA LYS A 39 6.12 4.05 1.96
C LYS A 39 7.04 3.19 2.80
N GLU A 40 6.44 2.48 3.73
CA GLU A 40 7.00 1.34 4.42
C GLU A 40 6.05 0.18 4.17
N LEU A 41 6.54 -0.95 3.65
CA LEU A 41 5.73 -2.13 3.40
C LEU A 41 6.62 -3.34 3.64
N ILE A 42 6.26 -4.15 4.63
CA ILE A 42 7.02 -5.33 5.06
C ILE A 42 6.11 -6.55 5.00
N GLU A 43 6.68 -7.69 4.56
CA GLU A 43 6.04 -9.00 4.71
C GLU A 43 6.17 -9.43 6.17
N VAL A 44 5.09 -9.95 6.76
CA VAL A 44 5.07 -10.40 8.15
C VAL A 44 4.77 -11.90 8.22
N PRO A 45 5.40 -12.65 9.16
CA PRO A 45 5.13 -14.06 9.30
C PRO A 45 3.73 -14.30 9.88
N VAL A 46 3.06 -15.35 9.41
CA VAL A 46 1.93 -15.94 10.13
C VAL A 46 2.50 -16.48 11.44
N LEU A 47 2.18 -15.86 12.58
CA LEU A 47 2.40 -16.49 13.89
C LEU A 47 1.70 -17.85 13.86
N ARG A 48 2.49 -18.93 13.84
CA ARG A 48 2.01 -20.31 13.99
C ARG A 48 1.91 -20.67 15.47
#